data_AF-K9TAG0-F1
#
_entry.id   AF-K9TAG0-F1
#
_cell.length_a   1.000
_cell.length_b   1.000
_cell.length_c   1.000
_cell.angle_alpha   90.00
_cell.angle_beta   90.00
_cell.angle_gamma   90.00
#
_symmetry.space_group_name_H-M   'P 1'
#
loop_
_entity.id
_entity.type
_entity.pdbx_description
1 polymer ?
#
loop_
_entity_poly.entity_id
_entity_poly.type
_entity_poly.pdbx_seq_one_letter_code
_entity_poly.pdbx_strand_id
1 'polypeptide(L)'
;MKVSIQPALSDSHLDANQARSQRQLSLSIAAIAEDREQSLPLNLCLVLDHSGSLTGRPLETVKEAAIRLIERLSHRDRLSVVAFDHRAKVIVPNQTVTELSKVRHQIQQLEPAGGTAIDEGMKLGIIEATKGKNNTVSQILLLTDGENEHGDNQRCLKLAQLASEYNITINTLGFGTHWNQDVLEKIADYAGGTLSYIETPDKVLSEFSRLFNRLQSVALTNARLLLELASQVRLAELKPIAQVAPDTVELTSQIEGNCHLIRLGDLMTGDSRVVLVNLYLSQLPTGTQTIAKVQVRYDDPATSQEGLLTEKLPVQVEVQSVYQPQPDPQVQKAILMLAKYRQTQIAETKLKQGDRDGAVTMLQTAAKTALQLGDQGAATVLQTSATRLQSGQDLSEAERKKTRIVAKTILQEKTTQA
;
A
#
# COMPACT_ATOMS: atom_id res chain seq x y z
N MET A 1 -7.47 0.80 21.93
CA MET A 1 -7.67 -0.12 20.78
C MET A 1 -6.80 -1.35 20.97
N LYS A 2 -7.06 -2.48 20.33
CA LYS A 2 -6.13 -3.64 20.32
C LYS A 2 -5.86 -4.11 18.89
N VAL A 3 -4.79 -4.89 18.72
CA VAL A 3 -4.48 -5.55 17.44
C VAL A 3 -4.88 -7.01 17.52
N SER A 4 -5.68 -7.49 16.56
CA SER A 4 -5.81 -8.93 16.30
C SER A 4 -4.76 -9.41 15.32
N ILE A 5 -4.25 -10.60 15.58
CA ILE A 5 -3.40 -11.35 14.67
C ILE A 5 -4.02 -12.74 14.50
N GLN A 6 -4.27 -13.14 13.27
CA GLN A 6 -4.78 -14.47 12.93
C GLN A 6 -3.77 -15.16 12.00
N PRO A 7 -2.92 -16.06 12.54
CA PRO A 7 -2.01 -16.86 11.74
C PRO A 7 -2.73 -18.06 11.10
N ALA A 8 -2.44 -18.32 9.83
CA ALA A 8 -2.89 -19.51 9.11
C ALA A 8 -1.78 -20.03 8.20
N LEU A 9 -1.60 -21.35 8.14
CA LEU A 9 -0.61 -21.99 7.26
C LEU A 9 -1.28 -22.54 6.02
N SER A 10 -0.55 -22.57 4.89
CA SER A 10 -1.06 -23.15 3.65
C SER A 10 -1.43 -24.62 3.80
N ASP A 11 -0.75 -25.31 4.71
CA ASP A 11 -1.12 -26.61 5.26
C ASP A 11 -0.58 -26.71 6.68
N SER A 12 -1.45 -26.95 7.66
CA SER A 12 -1.08 -27.12 9.07
C SER A 12 -0.40 -28.45 9.35
N HIS A 13 -0.51 -29.44 8.45
CA HIS A 13 0.14 -30.74 8.58
C HIS A 13 1.50 -30.78 7.86
N LEU A 14 2.41 -31.61 8.35
CA LEU A 14 3.71 -31.90 7.72
C LEU A 14 3.98 -33.41 7.70
N ASP A 15 4.64 -33.88 6.65
CA ASP A 15 5.11 -35.27 6.56
C ASP A 15 6.42 -35.44 7.34
N ALA A 16 6.42 -36.28 8.38
CA ALA A 16 7.59 -36.58 9.19
C ALA A 16 8.76 -37.20 8.39
N ASN A 17 8.46 -37.82 7.26
CA ASN A 17 9.46 -38.47 6.40
C ASN A 17 10.10 -37.50 5.41
N GLN A 18 9.59 -36.27 5.31
CA GLN A 18 10.11 -35.29 4.37
C GLN A 18 11.28 -34.52 5.00
N ALA A 19 12.45 -34.60 4.36
CA ALA A 19 13.66 -33.92 4.86
C ALA A 19 13.56 -32.38 4.81
N ARG A 20 12.76 -31.85 3.87
CA ARG A 20 12.51 -30.43 3.68
C ARG A 20 11.10 -30.19 3.19
N SER A 21 10.41 -29.23 3.78
CA SER A 21 9.06 -28.83 3.38
C SER A 21 8.98 -27.32 3.20
N GLN A 22 8.07 -26.86 2.34
CA GLN A 22 7.75 -25.45 2.17
C GLN A 22 6.35 -25.18 2.71
N ARG A 23 6.18 -24.08 3.45
CA ARG A 23 4.87 -23.60 3.91
C ARG A 23 4.75 -22.10 3.69
N GLN A 24 3.52 -21.65 3.48
CA GLN A 24 3.18 -20.23 3.45
C GLN A 24 2.40 -19.92 4.71
N LEU A 25 2.87 -18.94 5.47
CA LEU A 25 2.21 -18.42 6.64
C LEU A 25 1.50 -17.11 6.26
N SER A 26 0.18 -17.12 6.32
CA SER A 26 -0.64 -15.91 6.24
C SER A 26 -0.86 -15.34 7.63
N LEU A 27 -0.72 -14.02 7.77
CA LEU A 27 -0.97 -13.27 8.98
C LEU A 27 -1.99 -12.18 8.67
N SER A 28 -3.23 -12.37 9.10
CA SER A 28 -4.27 -11.35 9.04
C SER A 28 -4.18 -10.46 10.29
N ILE A 29 -3.95 -9.17 10.10
CA ILE A 29 -3.63 -8.19 11.14
C ILE A 29 -4.57 -6.99 11.00
N ALA A 30 -5.29 -6.65 12.07
CA ALA A 30 -6.27 -5.56 12.07
C ALA A 30 -6.34 -4.88 13.44
N ALA A 31 -6.79 -3.61 13.45
CA ALA A 31 -7.19 -2.95 14.68
C ALA A 31 -8.63 -3.34 15.06
N ILE A 32 -8.85 -3.70 16.32
CA ILE A 32 -10.16 -4.00 16.89
C ILE A 32 -10.56 -2.88 17.85
N ALA A 33 -11.78 -2.37 17.67
CA ALA A 33 -12.42 -1.44 18.59
C ALA A 33 -13.03 -2.19 19.77
N GLU A 34 -12.61 -1.84 20.99
CA GLU A 34 -13.21 -2.28 22.25
C GLU A 34 -14.11 -1.16 22.80
N ASP A 35 -15.22 -0.85 22.13
CA ASP A 35 -16.24 0.13 22.57
C ASP A 35 -15.90 1.64 22.49
N ARG A 36 -14.91 2.05 21.68
CA ARG A 36 -14.59 3.49 21.46
C ARG A 36 -14.83 3.94 20.01
N GLU A 37 -15.88 4.73 19.80
CA GLU A 37 -16.16 5.48 18.56
C GLU A 37 -15.48 6.85 18.54
N GLN A 38 -14.17 6.94 18.76
CA GLN A 38 -13.46 8.20 18.50
C GLN A 38 -12.40 7.98 17.43
N SER A 39 -12.73 8.43 16.22
CA SER A 39 -11.77 8.64 15.14
C SER A 39 -10.66 9.57 15.65
N LEU A 40 -9.41 9.22 15.36
CA LEU A 40 -8.25 10.03 15.72
C LEU A 40 -8.25 11.32 14.89
N PRO A 41 -7.84 12.47 15.45
CA PRO A 41 -7.65 13.67 14.64
C PRO A 41 -6.64 13.40 13.52
N LEU A 42 -7.01 13.79 12.30
CA LEU A 42 -6.16 13.67 11.13
C LEU A 42 -5.24 14.89 11.05
N ASN A 43 -3.96 14.67 10.77
CA ASN A 43 -3.02 15.71 10.38
C ASN A 43 -2.69 15.53 8.90
N LEU A 44 -3.41 16.28 8.06
CA LEU A 44 -3.37 16.14 6.62
C LEU A 44 -2.48 17.20 5.97
N CYS A 45 -1.55 16.77 5.13
CA CYS A 45 -0.82 17.64 4.22
C CYS A 45 -1.21 17.34 2.77
N LEU A 46 -1.74 18.35 2.07
CA LEU A 46 -1.94 18.28 0.63
C LEU A 46 -0.69 18.82 -0.06
N VAL A 47 -0.04 18.00 -0.88
CA VAL A 47 1.11 18.40 -1.71
C VAL A 47 0.64 18.39 -3.15
N LEU A 48 0.30 19.57 -3.67
CA LEU A 48 -0.38 19.76 -4.94
C LEU A 48 0.59 20.25 -6.00
N ASP A 49 0.74 19.48 -7.06
CA ASP A 49 1.39 19.93 -8.28
C ASP A 49 0.52 21.02 -8.93
N HIS A 50 1.16 22.12 -9.34
CA HIS A 50 0.54 23.16 -10.17
C HIS A 50 1.42 23.48 -11.38
N SER A 51 2.15 22.50 -11.90
CA SER A 51 2.95 22.62 -13.11
C SER A 51 2.13 23.02 -14.33
N GLY A 52 2.80 23.55 -15.36
CA GLY A 52 2.14 23.98 -16.60
C GLY A 52 1.31 22.90 -17.31
N SER A 53 1.62 21.61 -17.11
CA SER A 53 0.86 20.48 -17.66
C SER A 53 -0.58 20.40 -17.15
N LEU A 54 -0.84 20.90 -15.93
CA LEU A 54 -2.16 20.91 -15.31
C LEU A 54 -3.10 22.03 -15.81
N THR A 55 -2.72 22.76 -16.85
CA THR A 55 -3.50 23.91 -17.35
C THR A 55 -4.94 23.55 -17.69
N GLY A 56 -5.89 24.38 -17.23
CA GLY A 56 -7.32 24.26 -17.53
C GLY A 56 -8.04 23.27 -16.62
N ARG A 57 -8.84 22.37 -17.21
CA ARG A 57 -9.74 21.47 -16.46
C ARG A 57 -9.04 20.59 -15.40
N PRO A 58 -7.83 20.03 -15.62
CA PRO A 58 -7.14 19.22 -14.62
C PRO A 58 -6.91 19.95 -13.30
N LEU A 59 -6.25 21.12 -13.31
CA LEU A 59 -6.00 21.89 -12.09
C LEU A 59 -7.29 22.31 -11.39
N GLU A 60 -8.30 22.77 -12.15
CA GLU A 60 -9.60 23.15 -11.56
C GLU A 60 -10.28 21.97 -10.86
N THR A 61 -10.17 20.77 -11.42
CA THR A 61 -10.73 19.56 -10.80
C THR A 61 -9.93 19.15 -9.56
N VAL A 62 -8.62 19.30 -9.57
CA VAL A 62 -7.76 19.06 -8.39
C VAL A 62 -8.08 20.04 -7.28
N LYS A 63 -8.22 21.34 -7.60
CA LYS A 63 -8.65 22.36 -6.64
C LYS A 63 -10.00 22.02 -6.05
N GLU A 64 -10.99 21.67 -6.88
CA GLU A 64 -12.32 21.29 -6.42
C GLU A 64 -12.27 20.08 -5.49
N ALA A 65 -11.52 19.04 -5.86
CA ALA A 65 -11.37 17.84 -5.04
C ALA A 65 -10.66 18.12 -3.71
N ALA A 66 -9.60 18.93 -3.73
CA ALA A 66 -8.91 19.37 -2.53
C ALA A 66 -9.86 20.16 -1.61
N ILE A 67 -10.65 21.10 -2.16
CA ILE A 67 -11.63 21.89 -1.41
C ILE A 67 -12.70 20.97 -0.78
N ARG A 68 -13.28 20.05 -1.56
CA ARG A 68 -14.27 19.11 -1.03
C ARG A 68 -13.70 18.20 0.04
N LEU A 69 -12.42 17.83 -0.06
CA LEU A 69 -11.77 17.02 0.98
C LEU A 69 -11.60 17.82 2.27
N ILE A 70 -11.10 19.06 2.20
CA ILE A 70 -10.90 19.88 3.42
C ILE A 70 -12.22 20.23 4.10
N GLU A 71 -13.32 20.34 3.35
CA GLU A 71 -14.68 20.54 3.90
C GLU A 71 -15.19 19.35 4.71
N ARG A 72 -14.59 18.16 4.54
CA ARG A 72 -14.91 16.96 5.33
C ARG A 72 -14.08 16.85 6.62
N LEU A 73 -13.08 17.70 6.80
CA LEU A 73 -12.26 17.71 8.01
C LEU A 73 -13.04 18.28 9.19
N SER A 74 -12.80 17.71 10.36
CA SER A 74 -13.32 18.20 11.63
C SER A 74 -12.45 19.33 12.20
N HIS A 75 -13.00 20.10 13.14
CA HIS A 75 -12.28 21.17 13.83
C HIS A 75 -11.06 20.69 14.65
N ARG A 76 -10.98 19.39 14.96
CA ARG A 76 -9.83 18.78 15.65
C ARG A 76 -8.71 18.42 14.69
N ASP A 77 -9.02 18.28 13.40
CA ASP A 77 -8.06 17.92 12.39
C ASP A 77 -7.12 19.10 12.11
N ARG A 78 -5.96 18.77 11.57
CA ARG A 78 -4.94 19.72 11.15
C ARG A 78 -4.76 19.62 9.65
N LEU A 79 -4.55 20.77 9.02
CA LEU A 79 -4.37 20.89 7.59
C LEU A 79 -3.13 21.72 7.28
N SER A 80 -2.38 21.29 6.28
CA SER A 80 -1.39 22.09 5.58
C SER A 80 -1.52 21.87 4.08
N VAL A 81 -1.16 22.89 3.30
CA VAL A 81 -1.18 22.83 1.84
C VAL A 81 0.15 23.35 1.32
N VAL A 82 0.84 22.49 0.58
CA VAL A 82 2.06 22.80 -0.17
C VAL A 82 1.70 22.75 -1.64
N ALA A 83 2.06 23.79 -2.38
CA ALA A 83 2.01 23.78 -3.83
C ALA A 83 3.43 23.66 -4.36
N PHE A 84 3.62 22.89 -5.43
CA PHE A 84 4.92 22.78 -6.09
C PHE A 84 4.82 22.80 -7.61
N ASP A 85 5.86 23.38 -8.20
CA ASP A 85 6.22 23.31 -9.60
C ASP A 85 7.71 22.89 -9.67
N HIS A 86 8.58 23.66 -10.33
CA HIS A 86 10.04 23.56 -10.22
C HIS A 86 10.59 23.99 -8.82
N ARG A 87 9.74 24.58 -7.96
CA ARG A 87 10.00 24.90 -6.55
C ARG A 87 8.77 24.54 -5.73
N ALA A 88 8.93 24.44 -4.41
CA ALA A 88 7.81 24.22 -3.51
C ALA A 88 7.56 25.43 -2.60
N LYS A 89 6.29 25.69 -2.28
CA LYS A 89 5.86 26.76 -1.37
C LYS A 89 4.76 26.27 -0.44
N VAL A 90 4.83 26.66 0.82
CA VAL A 90 3.74 26.49 1.77
C VAL A 90 2.66 27.55 1.48
N ILE A 91 1.49 27.10 1.06
CA ILE A 91 0.32 27.94 0.79
C ILE A 91 -0.49 28.13 2.07
N VAL A 92 -0.67 27.04 2.81
CA VAL A 92 -1.34 26.99 4.10
C VAL A 92 -0.40 26.30 5.09
N PRO A 93 0.18 27.04 6.05
CA PRO A 93 0.96 26.44 7.13
C PRO A 93 0.12 25.48 7.95
N ASN A 94 0.74 24.48 8.58
CA ASN A 94 0.04 23.52 9.43
C ASN A 94 -0.76 24.22 10.55
N GLN A 95 -2.08 24.10 10.48
CA GLN A 95 -3.01 24.72 11.43
C GLN A 95 -4.24 23.84 11.66
N THR A 96 -4.97 24.08 12.75
CA THR A 96 -6.29 23.46 12.98
C THR A 96 -7.31 23.98 11.97
N VAL A 97 -8.31 23.16 11.63
CA VAL A 97 -9.34 23.52 10.64
C VAL A 97 -10.38 24.44 11.26
N THR A 98 -10.08 25.75 11.33
CA THR A 98 -11.00 26.79 11.83
C THR A 98 -11.39 27.82 10.76
N GLU A 99 -10.50 28.13 9.82
CA GLU A 99 -10.68 29.19 8.80
C GLU A 99 -10.79 28.61 7.38
N LEU A 100 -11.73 27.67 7.16
CA LEU A 100 -11.88 26.95 5.88
C LEU A 100 -12.07 27.88 4.68
N SER A 101 -12.80 29.00 4.83
CA SER A 101 -13.02 29.98 3.76
C SER A 101 -11.71 30.59 3.27
N LYS A 102 -10.77 30.88 4.19
CA LYS A 102 -9.45 31.42 3.84
C LYS A 102 -8.60 30.37 3.10
N VAL A 103 -8.59 29.15 3.61
CA VAL A 103 -7.89 28.02 2.98
C VAL A 103 -8.41 27.77 1.56
N ARG A 104 -9.74 27.74 1.40
CA ARG A 104 -10.40 27.59 0.10
C ARG A 104 -9.94 28.67 -0.88
N HIS A 105 -9.95 29.94 -0.44
CA HIS A 105 -9.51 31.04 -1.29
C HIS A 105 -8.05 30.88 -1.74
N GLN A 106 -7.16 30.47 -0.84
CA GLN A 106 -5.75 30.25 -1.17
C GLN A 106 -5.54 29.09 -2.16
N ILE A 107 -6.32 28.01 -2.07
CA ILE A 107 -6.28 26.91 -3.05
C ILE A 107 -6.81 27.36 -4.42
N GLN A 108 -7.89 28.15 -4.44
CA GLN A 108 -8.48 28.65 -5.69
C GLN A 108 -7.53 29.56 -6.48
N GLN A 109 -6.66 30.29 -5.79
CA GLN A 109 -5.64 31.18 -6.39
C GLN A 109 -4.46 30.44 -7.02
N LEU A 110 -4.36 29.11 -6.92
CA LEU A 110 -3.27 28.37 -7.57
C LEU A 110 -3.38 28.52 -9.10
N GLU A 111 -2.30 28.92 -9.74
CA GLU A 111 -2.24 29.04 -11.20
C GLU A 111 -1.16 28.10 -11.75
N PRO A 112 -1.38 27.51 -12.94
CA PRO A 112 -0.39 26.62 -13.54
C PRO A 112 0.89 27.39 -13.85
N ALA A 113 2.04 26.89 -13.40
CA ALA A 113 3.33 27.54 -13.58
C ALA A 113 4.48 26.54 -13.58
N GLY A 114 5.58 26.85 -14.27
CA GLY A 114 6.85 26.11 -14.15
C GLY A 114 6.80 24.63 -14.59
N GLY A 115 7.86 23.90 -14.20
CA GLY A 115 8.00 22.46 -14.37
C GLY A 115 7.59 21.67 -13.12
N THR A 116 8.13 20.47 -12.93
CA THR A 116 7.71 19.55 -11.85
C THR A 116 8.92 19.04 -11.05
N ALA A 117 8.97 19.38 -9.75
CA ALA A 117 9.99 18.94 -8.78
C ALA A 117 9.31 18.33 -7.53
N ILE A 118 8.95 17.05 -7.65
CA ILE A 118 8.24 16.26 -6.63
C ILE A 118 9.01 16.20 -5.31
N ASP A 119 10.34 16.08 -5.32
CA ASP A 119 11.15 15.98 -4.11
C ASP A 119 11.13 17.27 -3.27
N GLU A 120 11.04 18.44 -3.90
CA GLU A 120 10.87 19.71 -3.18
C GLU A 120 9.48 19.80 -2.53
N GLY A 121 8.44 19.41 -3.26
CA GLY A 121 7.08 19.32 -2.73
C GLY A 121 6.99 18.38 -1.53
N MET A 122 7.56 17.17 -1.66
CA MET A 122 7.62 16.17 -0.59
C MET A 122 8.37 16.68 0.63
N LYS A 123 9.53 17.32 0.44
CA LYS A 123 10.33 17.86 1.55
C LYS A 123 9.53 18.86 2.38
N LEU A 124 8.90 19.85 1.75
CA LEU A 124 8.07 20.82 2.49
C LEU A 124 6.84 20.15 3.10
N GLY A 125 6.21 19.21 2.40
CA GLY A 125 5.07 18.46 2.92
C GLY A 125 5.41 17.69 4.20
N ILE A 126 6.56 17.00 4.24
CA ILE A 126 7.05 16.29 5.42
C ILE A 126 7.34 17.25 6.58
N ILE A 127 7.94 18.41 6.28
CA ILE A 127 8.20 19.45 7.30
C ILE A 127 6.89 19.95 7.91
N GLU A 128 5.88 20.29 7.10
CA GLU A 128 4.58 20.75 7.60
C GLU A 128 3.83 19.65 8.35
N ALA A 129 3.83 18.42 7.85
CA ALA A 129 3.22 17.28 8.53
C ALA A 129 3.84 17.03 9.91
N THR A 130 5.16 17.18 10.05
CA THR A 130 5.86 16.98 11.34
C THR A 130 5.39 17.95 12.43
N LYS A 131 4.95 19.17 12.07
CA LYS A 131 4.48 20.18 13.04
C LYS A 131 3.19 19.79 13.76
N GLY A 132 2.37 18.96 13.13
CA GLY A 132 1.06 18.55 13.64
C GLY A 132 1.00 17.12 14.15
N LYS A 133 2.11 16.37 14.18
CA LYS A 133 2.10 14.91 14.30
C LYS A 133 1.62 14.36 15.65
N ASN A 134 1.86 15.09 16.74
CA ASN A 134 1.61 14.59 18.08
C ASN A 134 0.11 14.32 18.28
N ASN A 135 -0.23 13.11 18.70
CA ASN A 135 -1.61 12.65 18.97
C ASN A 135 -2.54 12.73 17.75
N THR A 136 -1.97 12.65 16.54
CA THR A 136 -2.73 12.63 15.28
C THR A 136 -2.26 11.52 14.36
N VAL A 137 -3.08 11.17 13.38
CA VAL A 137 -2.66 10.34 12.25
C VAL A 137 -2.12 11.27 11.17
N SER A 138 -0.82 11.19 10.84
CA SER A 138 -0.18 12.11 9.89
C SER A 138 -0.13 11.54 8.48
N GLN A 139 -0.79 12.21 7.53
CA GLN A 139 -0.97 11.73 6.16
C GLN A 139 -0.61 12.83 5.16
N ILE A 140 0.15 12.46 4.13
CA ILE A 140 0.42 13.32 2.98
C ILE A 140 -0.33 12.76 1.77
N LEU A 141 -1.06 13.62 1.05
CA LEU A 141 -1.60 13.33 -0.27
C LEU A 141 -0.76 14.10 -1.30
N LEU A 142 0.14 13.39 -1.98
CA LEU A 142 0.96 13.92 -3.06
C LEU A 142 0.22 13.73 -4.38
N LEU A 143 -0.10 14.81 -5.07
CA LEU A 143 -0.79 14.77 -6.35
C LEU A 143 0.04 15.40 -7.47
N THR A 144 0.17 14.72 -8.59
CA THR A 144 0.92 15.18 -9.77
C THR A 144 0.36 14.56 -11.05
N ASP A 145 0.47 15.27 -12.18
CA ASP A 145 0.19 14.72 -13.52
C ASP A 145 1.45 14.45 -14.35
N GLY A 146 2.62 14.89 -13.87
CA GLY A 146 3.87 14.90 -14.62
C GLY A 146 4.98 14.06 -13.99
N GLU A 147 6.09 13.93 -14.73
CA GLU A 147 7.30 13.32 -14.21
C GLU A 147 8.10 14.31 -13.36
N ASN A 148 9.02 13.82 -12.53
CA ASN A 148 9.90 14.63 -11.70
C ASN A 148 11.05 15.26 -12.50
N GLU A 149 10.75 15.97 -13.59
CA GLU A 149 11.73 16.44 -14.59
C GLU A 149 12.75 17.43 -14.02
N HIS A 150 12.37 18.21 -13.01
CA HIS A 150 13.20 19.24 -12.38
C HIS A 150 13.67 18.84 -10.98
N GLY A 151 13.48 17.57 -10.61
CA GLY A 151 13.80 17.05 -9.29
C GLY A 151 14.71 15.82 -9.33
N ASP A 152 14.85 15.16 -8.18
CA ASP A 152 15.63 13.92 -8.06
C ASP A 152 14.77 12.76 -7.51
N ASN A 153 14.53 11.76 -8.36
CA ASN A 153 13.78 10.56 -7.99
C ASN A 153 14.43 9.77 -6.84
N GLN A 154 15.76 9.73 -6.74
CA GLN A 154 16.43 9.07 -5.61
C GLN A 154 16.20 9.82 -4.31
N ARG A 155 16.15 11.16 -4.37
CA ARG A 155 15.79 11.99 -3.23
C ARG A 155 14.34 11.79 -2.80
N CYS A 156 13.40 11.62 -3.74
CA CYS A 156 12.02 11.23 -3.41
C CYS A 156 11.97 9.95 -2.57
N LEU A 157 12.73 8.91 -2.96
CA LEU A 157 12.75 7.64 -2.24
C LEU A 157 13.32 7.77 -0.82
N LYS A 158 14.40 8.54 -0.65
CA LYS A 158 14.97 8.85 0.67
C LYS A 158 13.99 9.63 1.55
N LEU A 159 13.29 10.61 0.98
CA LEU A 159 12.26 11.38 1.68
C LEU A 159 11.07 10.50 2.09
N ALA A 160 10.66 9.55 1.25
CA ALA A 160 9.60 8.60 1.60
C ALA A 160 9.98 7.69 2.78
N GLN A 161 11.23 7.20 2.80
CA GLN A 161 11.77 6.44 3.94
C GLN A 161 11.82 7.29 5.21
N LEU A 162 12.28 8.54 5.10
CA LEU A 162 12.31 9.48 6.22
C LEU A 162 10.89 9.75 6.76
N ALA A 163 9.91 10.01 5.88
CA ALA A 163 8.52 10.20 6.30
C ALA A 163 8.00 9.00 7.11
N SER A 164 8.30 7.79 6.64
CA SER A 164 7.96 6.53 7.30
C SER A 164 8.59 6.38 8.68
N GLU A 165 9.84 6.83 8.88
CA GLU A 165 10.52 6.87 10.18
C GLU A 165 9.89 7.89 11.14
N TYR A 166 9.32 8.98 10.62
CA TYR A 166 8.58 9.98 11.39
C TYR A 166 7.10 9.63 11.59
N ASN A 167 6.67 8.41 11.25
CA ASN A 167 5.27 7.96 11.29
C ASN A 167 4.33 8.85 10.44
N ILE A 168 4.83 9.28 9.27
CA ILE A 168 4.07 10.04 8.27
C ILE A 168 3.88 9.15 7.04
N THR A 169 2.61 8.88 6.73
CA THR A 169 2.25 8.06 5.57
C THR A 169 2.05 8.95 4.34
N ILE A 170 2.64 8.59 3.20
CA ILE A 170 2.49 9.33 1.94
C ILE A 170 1.68 8.50 0.95
N ASN A 171 0.52 9.01 0.56
CA ASN A 171 -0.29 8.47 -0.53
C ASN A 171 -0.03 9.31 -1.78
N THR A 172 0.18 8.65 -2.91
CA THR A 172 0.46 9.32 -4.18
C THR A 172 -0.74 9.20 -5.12
N LEU A 173 -1.06 10.27 -5.83
CA LEU A 173 -2.14 10.34 -6.78
C LEU A 173 -1.58 10.80 -8.12
N GLY A 174 -1.60 9.90 -9.09
CA GLY A 174 -1.17 10.19 -10.46
C GLY A 174 -2.38 10.57 -11.31
N PHE A 175 -2.37 11.77 -11.89
CA PHE A 175 -3.42 12.27 -12.76
C PHE A 175 -3.04 12.11 -14.23
N GLY A 176 -3.93 11.55 -15.06
CA GLY A 176 -3.63 11.32 -16.48
C GLY A 176 -2.49 10.32 -16.67
N THR A 177 -1.74 10.41 -17.77
CA THR A 177 -0.77 9.36 -18.15
C THR A 177 0.70 9.77 -18.08
N HIS A 178 1.01 11.05 -17.87
CA HIS A 178 2.37 11.57 -18.06
C HIS A 178 3.30 11.40 -16.85
N TRP A 179 2.79 10.98 -15.69
CA TRP A 179 3.60 10.77 -14.49
C TRP A 179 4.35 9.44 -14.50
N ASN A 180 5.49 9.40 -13.81
CA ASN A 180 6.30 8.19 -13.71
C ASN A 180 5.74 7.22 -12.64
N GLN A 181 5.25 6.06 -13.07
CA GLN A 181 4.64 5.11 -12.15
C GLN A 181 5.63 4.43 -11.21
N ASP A 182 6.84 4.13 -11.68
CA ASP A 182 7.87 3.51 -10.84
C ASP A 182 8.25 4.42 -9.67
N VAL A 183 8.24 5.73 -9.88
CA VAL A 183 8.56 6.73 -8.84
C VAL A 183 7.42 6.85 -7.83
N LEU A 184 6.19 7.15 -8.29
CA LEU A 184 5.06 7.35 -7.37
C LEU A 184 4.73 6.09 -6.57
N GLU A 185 4.77 4.91 -7.21
CA GLU A 185 4.51 3.65 -6.54
C GLU A 185 5.54 3.38 -5.43
N LYS A 186 6.84 3.59 -5.70
CA LYS A 186 7.89 3.40 -4.69
C LYS A 186 7.81 4.42 -3.56
N ILE A 187 7.43 5.68 -3.84
CA ILE A 187 7.18 6.69 -2.81
C ILE A 187 6.09 6.19 -1.86
N ALA A 188 4.95 5.76 -2.41
CA ALA A 188 3.85 5.25 -1.61
C ALA A 188 4.25 4.01 -0.81
N ASP A 189 4.89 3.02 -1.45
CA ASP A 189 5.29 1.77 -0.81
C ASP A 189 6.31 2.01 0.32
N TYR A 190 7.30 2.90 0.14
CA TYR A 190 8.30 3.22 1.18
C TYR A 190 7.73 4.04 2.33
N ALA A 191 6.75 4.91 2.05
CA ALA A 191 6.06 5.69 3.08
C ALA A 191 4.93 4.90 3.77
N GLY A 192 4.57 3.71 3.29
CA GLY A 192 3.45 2.89 3.81
C GLY A 192 2.05 3.34 3.36
N GLY A 193 1.97 4.18 2.32
CA GLY A 193 0.72 4.63 1.71
C GLY A 193 0.37 3.83 0.45
N THR A 194 -0.43 4.44 -0.43
CA THR A 194 -0.83 3.82 -1.71
C THR A 194 -0.78 4.76 -2.88
N LEU A 195 -0.59 4.19 -4.07
CA LEU A 195 -0.80 4.86 -5.34
C LEU A 195 -2.27 4.77 -5.78
N SER A 196 -2.87 5.91 -6.10
CA SER A 196 -4.16 5.99 -6.79
C SER A 196 -3.98 6.60 -8.17
N TYR A 197 -4.59 5.97 -9.18
CA TYR A 197 -4.56 6.46 -10.55
C TYR A 197 -5.88 7.14 -10.89
N ILE A 198 -5.80 8.42 -11.22
CA ILE A 198 -6.92 9.20 -11.69
C ILE A 198 -6.81 9.36 -13.21
N GLU A 199 -7.50 8.47 -13.92
CA GLU A 199 -7.47 8.43 -15.39
C GLU A 199 -8.14 9.66 -16.02
N THR A 200 -9.24 10.14 -15.44
CA THR A 200 -9.99 11.29 -15.94
C THR A 200 -10.35 12.23 -14.79
N PRO A 201 -10.54 13.54 -15.07
CA PRO A 201 -11.02 14.51 -14.08
C PRO A 201 -12.22 14.01 -13.27
N ASP A 202 -13.18 13.35 -13.93
CA ASP A 202 -14.43 12.92 -13.30
C ASP A 202 -14.23 11.85 -12.21
N LYS A 203 -13.08 11.16 -12.19
CA LYS A 203 -12.72 10.16 -11.17
C LYS A 203 -11.98 10.75 -9.95
N VAL A 204 -11.49 11.98 -10.02
CA VAL A 204 -10.70 12.60 -8.92
C VAL A 204 -11.49 12.54 -7.60
N LEU A 205 -12.76 12.95 -7.63
CA LEU A 205 -13.60 13.02 -6.44
C LEU A 205 -13.83 11.66 -5.78
N SER A 206 -14.05 10.60 -6.58
CA SER A 206 -14.25 9.25 -6.05
C SER A 206 -12.97 8.70 -5.44
N GLU A 207 -11.81 8.94 -6.06
CA GLU A 207 -10.52 8.48 -5.54
C GLU A 207 -10.13 9.21 -4.25
N PHE A 208 -10.32 10.53 -4.20
CA PHE A 208 -10.12 11.32 -2.98
C PHE A 208 -11.04 10.84 -1.85
N SER A 209 -12.32 10.60 -2.16
CA SER A 209 -13.29 10.15 -1.16
C SER A 209 -12.94 8.77 -0.62
N ARG A 210 -12.50 7.84 -1.49
CA ARG A 210 -12.00 6.51 -1.11
C ARG A 210 -10.80 6.61 -0.19
N LEU A 211 -9.80 7.42 -0.55
CA LEU A 211 -8.61 7.63 0.27
C LEU A 211 -8.99 8.23 1.62
N PHE A 212 -9.79 9.29 1.64
CA PHE A 212 -10.21 9.95 2.88
C PHE A 212 -10.94 9.00 3.84
N ASN A 213 -11.87 8.18 3.34
CA ASN A 213 -12.56 7.18 4.15
C ASN A 213 -11.57 6.18 4.77
N ARG A 214 -10.54 5.79 4.02
CA ARG A 214 -9.46 4.93 4.54
C ARG A 214 -8.60 5.63 5.59
N LEU A 215 -8.33 6.93 5.42
CA LEU A 215 -7.59 7.70 6.43
C LEU A 215 -8.37 7.77 7.75
N GLN A 216 -9.69 7.90 7.68
CA GLN A 216 -10.56 7.94 8.85
C GLN A 216 -10.68 6.61 9.59
N SER A 217 -10.43 5.48 8.92
CA SER A 217 -10.45 4.16 9.54
C SER A 217 -9.14 3.79 10.24
N VAL A 218 -8.08 4.61 10.13
CA VAL A 218 -6.83 4.38 10.86
C VAL A 218 -7.07 4.55 12.36
N ALA A 219 -6.74 3.52 13.12
CA ALA A 219 -6.91 3.50 14.58
C ALA A 219 -5.59 3.33 15.34
N LEU A 220 -4.59 2.67 14.74
CA LEU A 220 -3.28 2.44 15.33
C LEU A 220 -2.21 2.78 14.29
N THR A 221 -1.05 3.24 14.75
CA THR A 221 0.04 3.69 13.87
C THR A 221 1.34 2.94 14.15
N ASN A 222 2.32 3.08 13.26
CA ASN A 222 3.68 2.52 13.41
C ASN A 222 3.71 1.01 13.73
N ALA A 223 2.77 0.25 13.18
CA ALA A 223 2.71 -1.18 13.42
C ALA A 223 3.91 -1.88 12.78
N ARG A 224 4.53 -2.78 13.55
CA ARG A 224 5.61 -3.65 13.11
C ARG A 224 5.30 -5.08 13.53
N LEU A 225 5.40 -6.00 12.58
CA LEU A 225 5.34 -7.43 12.85
C LEU A 225 6.72 -7.92 13.30
N LEU A 226 6.75 -8.57 14.45
CA LEU A 226 7.88 -9.30 15.00
C LEU A 226 7.64 -10.78 14.73
N LEU A 227 8.50 -11.39 13.93
CA LEU A 227 8.44 -12.79 13.55
C LEU A 227 9.71 -13.50 14.06
N GLU A 228 9.58 -14.25 15.14
CA GLU A 228 10.64 -15.11 15.68
C GLU A 228 10.52 -16.51 15.06
N LEU A 229 11.56 -16.99 14.39
CA LEU A 229 11.55 -18.31 13.75
C LEU A 229 12.19 -19.36 14.66
N ALA A 230 11.67 -20.59 14.65
CA ALA A 230 12.35 -21.73 15.27
C ALA A 230 13.64 -22.08 14.51
N SER A 231 14.61 -22.72 15.17
CA SER A 231 15.93 -23.05 14.58
C SER A 231 15.87 -23.90 13.30
N GLN A 232 14.81 -24.66 13.10
CA GLN A 232 14.57 -25.53 11.95
C GLN A 232 13.83 -24.82 10.80
N VAL A 233 13.50 -23.54 10.97
CA VAL A 233 12.70 -22.76 10.02
C VAL A 233 13.51 -21.57 9.53
N ARG A 234 13.49 -21.37 8.21
CA ARG A 234 14.09 -20.20 7.56
C ARG A 234 13.13 -19.59 6.56
N LEU A 235 13.30 -18.30 6.30
CA LEU A 235 12.61 -17.64 5.19
C LEU A 235 13.12 -18.18 3.83
N ALA A 236 12.28 -18.10 2.81
CA ALA A 236 12.72 -18.28 1.43
C ALA A 236 13.75 -17.22 1.01
N GLU A 237 14.57 -17.54 0.01
CA GLU A 237 15.74 -16.72 -0.35
C GLU A 237 15.36 -15.44 -1.10
N LEU A 238 14.32 -15.49 -1.94
CA LEU A 238 13.91 -14.36 -2.77
C LEU A 238 12.52 -13.89 -2.40
N LYS A 239 12.43 -12.63 -1.97
CA LYS A 239 11.17 -11.95 -1.62
C LYS A 239 10.26 -12.82 -0.73
N PRO A 240 10.73 -13.21 0.47
CA PRO A 240 10.00 -14.16 1.29
C PRO A 240 8.72 -13.61 1.91
N ILE A 241 8.56 -12.28 1.98
CA ILE A 241 7.48 -11.63 2.71
C ILE A 241 6.79 -10.62 1.79
N ALA A 242 5.47 -10.71 1.69
CA ALA A 242 4.67 -9.74 0.95
C ALA A 242 3.37 -9.43 1.70
N GLN A 243 2.92 -8.18 1.65
CA GLN A 243 1.53 -7.87 1.91
C GLN A 243 0.72 -8.25 0.66
N VAL A 244 -0.46 -8.85 0.84
CA VAL A 244 -1.36 -9.23 -0.27
C VAL A 244 -2.75 -8.59 -0.15
N ALA A 245 -3.03 -7.94 0.97
CA ALA A 245 -4.22 -7.12 1.20
C ALA A 245 -3.90 -5.97 2.16
N PRO A 246 -4.48 -4.76 1.98
CA PRO A 246 -5.43 -4.40 0.92
C PRO A 246 -4.80 -4.29 -0.47
N ASP A 247 -3.52 -3.90 -0.53
CA ASP A 247 -2.72 -3.84 -1.76
C ASP A 247 -1.56 -4.83 -1.67
N THR A 248 -1.23 -5.47 -2.80
CA THR A 248 -0.09 -6.38 -2.87
C THR A 248 1.21 -5.60 -3.02
N VAL A 249 2.13 -5.77 -2.07
CA VAL A 249 3.45 -5.13 -2.08
C VAL A 249 4.48 -6.06 -1.43
N GLU A 250 5.68 -6.11 -1.99
CA GLU A 250 6.79 -6.86 -1.40
C GLU A 250 7.32 -6.13 -0.18
N LEU A 251 7.48 -6.83 0.94
CA LEU A 251 7.97 -6.26 2.18
C LEU A 251 9.42 -6.69 2.42
N THR A 252 10.16 -5.83 3.11
CA THR A 252 11.51 -6.13 3.59
C THR A 252 11.47 -6.38 5.09
N SER A 253 12.37 -7.24 5.57
CA SER A 253 12.57 -7.49 7.00
C SER A 253 13.95 -7.02 7.42
N GLN A 254 14.01 -6.31 8.54
CA GLN A 254 15.25 -6.11 9.29
C GLN A 254 15.42 -7.29 10.26
N ILE A 255 16.66 -7.73 10.50
CA ILE A 255 16.92 -8.87 11.38
C ILE A 255 17.59 -8.34 12.66
N GLU A 256 16.97 -8.61 13.79
CA GLU A 256 17.52 -8.33 15.12
C GLU A 256 17.63 -9.66 15.88
N GLY A 257 18.84 -10.23 15.93
CA GLY A 257 19.07 -11.56 16.49
C GLY A 257 18.35 -12.63 15.66
N ASN A 258 17.36 -13.31 16.27
CA ASN A 258 16.53 -14.34 15.61
C ASN A 258 15.10 -13.85 15.32
N CYS A 259 14.88 -12.53 15.39
CA CYS A 259 13.59 -11.90 15.13
C CYS A 259 13.66 -11.10 13.83
N HIS A 260 12.71 -11.36 12.92
CA HIS A 260 12.47 -10.54 11.76
C HIS A 260 11.50 -9.42 12.13
N LEU A 261 11.90 -8.17 11.89
CA LEU A 261 11.08 -6.98 12.07
C LEU A 261 10.58 -6.50 10.72
N ILE A 262 9.27 -6.52 10.51
CA ILE A 262 8.60 -6.11 9.28
C ILE A 262 7.73 -4.88 9.58
N ARG A 263 7.92 -3.79 8.84
CA ARG A 263 7.07 -2.60 8.99
C ARG A 263 5.73 -2.83 8.28
N LEU A 264 4.63 -2.61 9.00
CA LEU A 264 3.26 -2.67 8.47
C LEU A 264 2.65 -1.26 8.28
N GLY A 265 3.12 -0.27 9.05
CA GLY A 265 2.60 1.10 9.00
C GLY A 265 1.30 1.24 9.79
N ASP A 266 0.34 1.97 9.25
CA ASP A 266 -0.93 2.24 9.93
C ASP A 266 -1.88 1.03 9.88
N LEU A 267 -2.59 0.75 10.98
CA LEU A 267 -3.63 -0.29 11.02
C LEU A 267 -5.01 0.35 11.08
N MET A 268 -5.89 -0.14 10.20
CA MET A 268 -7.26 0.31 10.08
C MET A 268 -8.22 -0.58 10.87
N THR A 269 -9.35 -0.01 11.29
CA THR A 269 -10.52 -0.77 11.74
C THR A 269 -11.32 -1.23 10.54
N GLY A 270 -11.77 -2.49 10.54
CA GLY A 270 -12.64 -3.06 9.50
C GLY A 270 -11.89 -3.71 8.32
N ASP A 271 -10.71 -3.20 7.97
CA ASP A 271 -9.87 -3.78 6.90
C ASP A 271 -8.60 -4.44 7.48
N SER A 272 -8.49 -5.76 7.32
CA SER A 272 -7.29 -6.48 7.70
C SER A 272 -6.17 -6.32 6.67
N ARG A 273 -4.96 -6.08 7.16
CA ARG A 273 -3.74 -6.31 6.39
C ARG A 273 -3.41 -7.79 6.41
N VAL A 274 -3.12 -8.36 5.24
CA VAL A 274 -2.72 -9.77 5.13
C VAL A 274 -1.27 -9.84 4.66
N VAL A 275 -0.41 -10.40 5.50
CA VAL A 275 1.02 -10.62 5.20
C VAL A 275 1.25 -12.10 4.95
N LEU A 276 1.81 -12.44 3.79
CA LEU A 276 2.19 -13.79 3.42
C LEU A 276 3.71 -13.96 3.56
N VAL A 277 4.12 -15.01 4.26
CA VAL A 277 5.51 -15.35 4.54
C VAL A 277 5.82 -16.74 3.99
N ASN A 278 6.84 -16.86 3.14
CA ASN A 278 7.31 -18.12 2.59
C ASN A 278 8.39 -18.73 3.49
N LEU A 279 8.12 -19.92 4.03
CA LEU A 279 8.96 -20.63 4.98
C LEU A 279 9.50 -21.93 4.36
N TYR A 280 10.78 -22.22 4.62
CA TYR A 280 11.38 -23.53 4.48
C TYR A 280 11.60 -24.14 5.85
N LEU A 281 11.18 -25.40 6.00
CA LEU A 281 11.31 -26.18 7.21
C LEU A 281 12.21 -27.36 6.92
N SER A 282 13.21 -27.60 7.78
CA SER A 282 13.88 -28.90 7.82
C SER A 282 13.01 -29.95 8.49
N GLN A 283 13.45 -31.21 8.46
CA GLN A 283 12.76 -32.29 9.16
C GLN A 283 12.50 -31.94 10.64
N LEU A 284 11.27 -32.21 11.07
CA LEU A 284 10.78 -31.97 12.43
C LEU A 284 10.35 -33.29 13.08
N PRO A 285 10.42 -33.41 14.42
CA PRO A 285 9.87 -34.56 15.13
C PRO A 285 8.35 -34.63 15.01
N THR A 286 7.80 -35.84 15.02
CA THR A 286 6.34 -36.10 15.04
C THR A 286 5.65 -35.39 16.21
N GLY A 287 4.41 -34.98 15.99
CA GLY A 287 3.57 -34.26 16.95
C GLY A 287 3.52 -32.75 16.68
N THR A 288 2.93 -32.02 17.62
CA THR A 288 2.78 -30.56 17.51
C THR A 288 4.12 -29.85 17.70
N GLN A 289 4.54 -29.09 16.70
CA GLN A 289 5.79 -28.33 16.71
C GLN A 289 5.52 -26.84 16.54
N THR A 290 6.15 -26.00 17.38
CA THR A 290 6.11 -24.55 17.19
C THR A 290 7.18 -24.14 16.18
N ILE A 291 6.77 -23.55 15.06
CA ILE A 291 7.67 -23.17 13.97
C ILE A 291 8.01 -21.69 13.94
N ALA A 292 7.15 -20.85 14.54
CA ALA A 292 7.39 -19.43 14.70
C ALA A 292 6.61 -18.88 15.91
N LYS A 293 6.98 -17.68 16.35
CA LYS A 293 6.15 -16.85 17.23
C LYS A 293 5.95 -15.49 16.56
N VAL A 294 4.71 -15.00 16.60
CA VAL A 294 4.34 -13.72 16.00
C VAL A 294 3.82 -12.76 17.06
N GLN A 295 4.19 -11.50 16.91
CA GLN A 295 3.77 -10.41 17.78
C GLN A 295 3.71 -9.12 16.96
N VAL A 296 2.82 -8.19 17.30
CA VAL A 296 2.80 -6.86 16.69
C VAL A 296 3.15 -5.81 17.74
N ARG A 297 4.12 -4.95 17.39
CA ARG A 297 4.41 -3.70 18.10
C ARG A 297 3.68 -2.56 17.40
N TYR A 298 3.02 -1.67 18.13
CA TYR A 298 2.25 -0.56 17.56
C TYR A 298 2.14 0.62 18.52
N ASP A 299 1.70 1.77 18.01
CA ASP A 299 1.42 2.97 18.79
C ASP A 299 -0.11 3.20 18.81
N ASP A 300 -0.65 3.67 19.95
CA ASP A 300 -2.04 4.08 20.12
C ASP A 300 -2.09 5.61 20.34
N PRO A 301 -2.33 6.40 19.28
CA PRO A 301 -2.39 7.86 19.38
C PRO A 301 -3.53 8.37 20.27
N ALA A 302 -4.59 7.56 20.49
CA ALA A 302 -5.73 7.97 21.31
C ALA A 302 -5.37 8.01 22.80
N THR A 303 -4.47 7.13 23.23
CA THR A 303 -3.94 7.07 24.60
C THR A 303 -2.54 7.67 24.74
N SER A 304 -1.94 8.14 23.64
CA SER A 304 -0.56 8.64 23.58
C SER A 304 0.46 7.61 24.08
N GLN A 305 0.19 6.32 23.84
CA GLN A 305 1.09 5.22 24.19
C GLN A 305 1.84 4.74 22.95
N GLU A 306 3.14 4.57 23.08
CA GLU A 306 4.02 4.10 22.01
C GLU A 306 4.62 2.74 22.37
N GLY A 307 4.91 1.93 21.36
CA GLY A 307 5.58 0.64 21.52
C GLY A 307 4.77 -0.42 22.28
N LEU A 308 3.44 -0.32 22.25
CA LEU A 308 2.55 -1.35 22.77
C LEU A 308 2.79 -2.67 22.03
N LEU A 309 2.68 -3.78 22.75
CA LEU A 309 2.89 -5.12 22.21
C LEU A 309 1.63 -5.95 22.38
N THR A 310 1.27 -6.72 21.36
CA THR A 310 0.29 -7.80 21.50
C THR A 310 0.85 -8.93 22.35
N GLU A 311 0.00 -9.89 22.72
CA GLU A 311 0.49 -11.20 23.18
C GLU A 311 1.32 -11.87 22.07
N LYS A 312 2.31 -12.68 22.47
CA LYS A 312 3.11 -13.49 21.54
C LYS A 312 2.30 -14.75 21.20
N LEU A 313 1.93 -14.90 19.94
CA LEU A 313 1.17 -16.06 19.46
C LEU A 313 2.11 -17.11 18.85
N PRO A 314 2.08 -18.36 19.29
CA PRO A 314 2.81 -19.43 18.64
C PRO A 314 2.14 -19.83 17.32
N VAL A 315 2.94 -20.06 16.29
CA VAL A 315 2.52 -20.69 15.03
C VAL A 315 2.96 -22.14 15.07
N GLN A 316 1.99 -23.05 14.98
CA GLN A 316 2.22 -24.48 15.15
C GLN A 316 1.87 -25.27 13.90
N VAL A 317 2.52 -26.42 13.75
CA VAL A 317 2.26 -27.44 12.73
C VAL A 317 2.10 -28.78 13.43
N GLU A 318 1.31 -29.67 12.82
CA GLU A 318 1.20 -31.06 13.25
C GLU A 318 2.02 -31.94 12.31
N VAL A 319 3.09 -32.54 12.84
CA VAL A 319 3.98 -33.40 12.06
C VAL A 319 3.49 -34.85 12.18
N GLN A 320 3.14 -35.47 11.06
CA GLN A 320 2.48 -36.77 10.99
C GLN A 320 3.36 -37.81 10.30
N SER A 321 3.37 -39.03 10.82
CA SER A 321 4.04 -40.17 10.17
C SER A 321 3.31 -40.63 8.91
N VAL A 322 1.98 -40.49 8.89
CA VAL A 322 1.12 -40.69 7.73
C VAL A 322 0.51 -39.34 7.39
N TYR A 323 1.10 -38.67 6.40
CA TYR A 323 0.69 -37.33 6.01
C TYR A 323 -0.70 -37.29 5.38
N GLN A 324 -1.57 -36.43 5.92
CA GLN A 324 -2.84 -36.07 5.30
C GLN A 324 -2.89 -34.56 5.09
N PRO A 325 -2.95 -34.07 3.84
CA PRO A 325 -2.94 -32.63 3.57
C PRO A 325 -4.19 -31.94 4.12
N GLN A 326 -4.02 -30.80 4.79
CA GLN A 326 -5.11 -29.94 5.23
C GLN A 326 -4.93 -28.51 4.68
N PRO A 327 -5.21 -28.30 3.38
CA PRO A 327 -4.99 -26.99 2.76
C PRO A 327 -5.96 -25.93 3.30
N ASP A 328 -5.44 -24.74 3.58
CA ASP A 328 -6.25 -23.59 4.01
C ASP A 328 -6.72 -22.74 2.81
N PRO A 329 -8.04 -22.59 2.56
CA PRO A 329 -8.55 -21.82 1.44
C PRO A 329 -8.23 -20.32 1.48
N GLN A 330 -8.12 -19.72 2.66
CA GLN A 330 -7.79 -18.30 2.81
C GLN A 330 -6.31 -18.07 2.48
N VAL A 331 -5.42 -18.96 2.93
CA VAL A 331 -4.01 -18.91 2.55
C VAL A 331 -3.84 -19.17 1.06
N GLN A 332 -4.61 -20.08 0.47
CA GLN A 332 -4.60 -20.31 -0.97
C GLN A 332 -5.00 -19.04 -1.75
N LYS A 333 -6.01 -18.30 -1.29
CA LYS A 333 -6.39 -17.00 -1.88
C LYS A 333 -5.23 -15.99 -1.78
N ALA A 334 -4.56 -15.90 -0.64
CA ALA A 334 -3.39 -15.04 -0.46
C ALA A 334 -2.23 -15.42 -1.40
N ILE A 335 -1.98 -16.71 -1.61
CA ILE A 335 -0.98 -17.21 -2.56
C ILE A 335 -1.33 -16.78 -4.00
N LEU A 336 -2.60 -16.92 -4.40
CA LEU A 336 -3.07 -16.51 -5.73
C LEU A 336 -2.97 -14.99 -5.94
N MET A 337 -3.26 -14.18 -4.92
CA MET A 337 -3.06 -12.73 -4.96
C MET A 337 -1.60 -12.37 -5.25
N LEU A 338 -0.66 -12.96 -4.51
CA LEU A 338 0.77 -12.75 -4.73
C LEU A 338 1.22 -13.27 -6.10
N ALA A 339 0.68 -14.40 -6.55
CA ALA A 339 0.99 -14.97 -7.86
C ALA A 339 0.57 -14.04 -9.00
N LYS A 340 -0.67 -13.49 -8.96
CA LYS A 340 -1.16 -12.51 -9.93
C LYS A 340 -0.20 -11.31 -10.04
N TYR A 341 0.16 -10.73 -8.89
CA TYR A 341 1.10 -9.60 -8.83
C TYR A 341 2.46 -9.93 -9.45
N ARG A 342 3.08 -11.05 -9.05
CA ARG A 342 4.41 -11.44 -9.55
C ARG A 342 4.39 -11.80 -11.04
N GLN A 343 3.35 -12.45 -11.53
CA GLN A 343 3.20 -12.77 -12.95
C GLN A 343 3.17 -11.50 -13.81
N THR A 344 2.42 -10.47 -13.39
CA THR A 344 2.41 -9.18 -14.09
C THR A 344 3.77 -8.49 -14.04
N GLN A 345 4.48 -8.51 -12.91
CA GLN A 345 5.84 -7.97 -12.81
C GLN A 345 6.85 -8.69 -13.71
N ILE A 346 6.73 -10.02 -13.84
CA ILE A 346 7.56 -10.80 -14.78
C ILE A 346 7.19 -10.43 -16.22
N ALA A 347 5.91 -10.24 -16.54
CA ALA A 347 5.49 -9.81 -17.87
C ALA A 347 6.11 -8.45 -18.26
N GLU A 348 6.10 -7.47 -17.34
CA GLU A 348 6.75 -6.17 -17.56
C GLU A 348 8.25 -6.29 -17.77
N THR A 349 8.91 -7.12 -16.97
CA THR A 349 10.35 -7.37 -17.10
C THR A 349 10.66 -7.97 -18.47
N LYS A 350 9.85 -8.93 -18.94
CA LYS A 350 9.99 -9.54 -20.25
C LYS A 350 9.74 -8.55 -21.40
N LEU A 351 8.73 -7.67 -21.29
CA LEU A 351 8.52 -6.58 -22.26
C LEU A 351 9.73 -5.65 -22.33
N LYS A 352 10.29 -5.24 -21.18
CA LYS A 352 11.50 -4.41 -21.13
C LYS A 352 12.72 -5.09 -21.77
N GLN A 353 12.76 -6.43 -21.77
CA GLN A 353 13.81 -7.24 -22.40
C GLN A 353 13.52 -7.57 -23.87
N GLY A 354 12.38 -7.15 -24.42
CA GLY A 354 11.96 -7.49 -25.79
C GLY A 354 11.33 -8.89 -25.94
N ASP A 355 11.16 -9.64 -24.86
CA ASP A 355 10.49 -10.95 -24.85
C ASP A 355 8.97 -10.78 -24.79
N ARG A 356 8.40 -10.48 -25.96
CA ARG A 356 6.97 -10.23 -26.12
C ARG A 356 6.11 -11.47 -25.87
N ASP A 357 6.53 -12.62 -26.40
CA ASP A 357 5.79 -13.87 -26.26
C ASP A 357 5.74 -14.35 -24.81
N GLY A 358 6.87 -14.24 -24.10
CA GLY A 358 6.91 -14.51 -22.69
C GLY A 358 6.05 -13.54 -21.87
N ALA A 359 6.00 -12.26 -22.24
CA ALA A 359 5.12 -11.29 -21.58
C ALA A 359 3.63 -11.62 -21.78
N VAL A 360 3.22 -11.96 -23.00
CA VAL A 360 1.85 -12.42 -23.31
C VAL A 360 1.49 -13.63 -22.46
N THR A 361 2.37 -14.63 -22.40
CA THR A 361 2.16 -15.85 -21.61
C THR A 361 1.94 -15.53 -20.12
N MET A 362 2.75 -14.63 -19.56
CA MET A 362 2.62 -14.23 -18.15
C MET A 362 1.35 -13.43 -17.88
N LEU A 363 0.93 -12.53 -18.79
CA LEU A 363 -0.33 -11.79 -18.65
C LEU A 363 -1.56 -12.70 -18.76
N GLN A 364 -1.55 -13.67 -19.67
CA GLN A 364 -2.63 -14.68 -19.77
C GLN A 364 -2.70 -15.54 -18.51
N THR A 365 -1.56 -15.91 -17.95
CA THR A 365 -1.50 -16.64 -16.68
C THR A 365 -2.06 -15.79 -15.54
N ALA A 366 -1.68 -14.51 -15.45
CA ALA A 366 -2.22 -13.57 -14.47
C ALA A 366 -3.73 -13.36 -14.61
N ALA A 367 -4.24 -13.28 -15.85
CA ALA A 367 -5.67 -13.19 -16.12
C ALA A 367 -6.43 -14.43 -15.63
N LYS A 368 -5.88 -15.64 -15.87
CA LYS A 368 -6.44 -16.90 -15.35
C LYS A 368 -6.43 -16.93 -13.82
N THR A 369 -5.35 -16.49 -13.18
CA THR A 369 -5.26 -16.37 -11.72
C THR A 369 -6.28 -15.35 -11.18
N ALA A 370 -6.49 -14.23 -11.87
CA ALA A 370 -7.55 -13.26 -11.51
C ALA A 370 -8.95 -13.89 -11.57
N LEU A 371 -9.25 -14.71 -12.59
CA LEU A 371 -10.51 -15.46 -12.65
C LEU A 371 -10.68 -16.45 -11.48
N GLN A 372 -9.61 -17.15 -11.08
CA GLN A 372 -9.64 -18.03 -9.91
C GLN A 372 -9.90 -17.27 -8.60
N LEU A 373 -9.50 -16.01 -8.53
CA LEU A 373 -9.77 -15.10 -7.41
C LEU A 373 -11.19 -14.50 -7.44
N GLY A 374 -11.94 -14.70 -8.53
CA GLY A 374 -13.24 -14.05 -8.77
C GLY A 374 -13.13 -12.58 -9.23
N ASP A 375 -11.95 -12.13 -9.63
CA ASP A 375 -11.66 -10.75 -10.04
C ASP A 375 -11.82 -10.58 -11.57
N GLN A 376 -13.08 -10.50 -12.01
CA GLN A 376 -13.43 -10.37 -13.43
C GLN A 376 -12.90 -9.07 -14.06
N GLY A 377 -12.87 -7.98 -13.27
CA GLY A 377 -12.33 -6.69 -13.70
C GLY A 377 -10.84 -6.77 -14.03
N ALA A 378 -10.03 -7.31 -13.12
CA ALA A 378 -8.60 -7.50 -13.39
C ALA A 378 -8.35 -8.50 -14.52
N ALA A 379 -9.10 -9.60 -14.56
CA ALA A 379 -8.97 -10.60 -15.62
C ALA A 379 -9.19 -9.98 -17.01
N THR A 380 -10.21 -9.14 -17.15
CA THR A 380 -10.51 -8.42 -18.41
C THR A 380 -9.37 -7.50 -18.82
N VAL A 381 -8.83 -6.71 -17.90
CA VAL A 381 -7.72 -5.77 -18.17
C VAL A 381 -6.44 -6.53 -18.59
N LEU A 382 -6.09 -7.58 -17.85
CA LEU A 382 -4.90 -8.40 -18.11
C LEU A 382 -5.03 -9.15 -19.44
N GLN A 383 -6.19 -9.74 -19.73
CA GLN A 383 -6.45 -10.44 -20.98
C GLN A 383 -6.45 -9.48 -22.18
N THR A 384 -7.05 -8.30 -22.05
CA THR A 384 -7.03 -7.27 -23.11
C THR A 384 -5.59 -6.84 -23.42
N SER A 385 -4.77 -6.64 -22.37
CA SER A 385 -3.36 -6.30 -22.52
C SER A 385 -2.60 -7.42 -23.26
N ALA A 386 -2.86 -8.68 -22.90
CA ALA A 386 -2.25 -9.83 -23.55
C ALA A 386 -2.64 -9.95 -25.04
N THR A 387 -3.94 -9.81 -25.37
CA THR A 387 -4.44 -9.88 -26.75
C THR A 387 -3.84 -8.79 -27.63
N ARG A 388 -3.71 -7.57 -27.12
CA ARG A 388 -3.07 -6.46 -27.84
C ARG A 388 -1.59 -6.75 -28.10
N LEU A 389 -0.88 -7.26 -27.10
CA LEU A 389 0.51 -7.65 -27.30
C LEU A 389 0.62 -8.80 -28.30
N GLN A 390 -0.28 -9.77 -28.27
CA GLN A 390 -0.30 -10.88 -29.22
C GLN A 390 -0.58 -10.44 -30.67
N SER A 391 -1.35 -9.36 -30.88
CA SER A 391 -1.63 -8.81 -32.21
C SER A 391 -0.51 -7.93 -32.79
N GLY A 392 0.63 -7.82 -32.11
CA GLY A 392 1.77 -7.00 -32.54
C GLY A 392 1.67 -5.51 -32.17
N GLN A 393 0.64 -5.10 -31.43
CA GLN A 393 0.46 -3.72 -30.95
C GLN A 393 1.06 -3.47 -29.57
N ASP A 394 1.71 -2.33 -29.34
CA ASP A 394 2.22 -1.99 -28.01
C ASP A 394 1.11 -1.49 -27.07
N LEU A 395 1.31 -1.69 -25.77
CA LEU A 395 0.45 -1.10 -24.75
C LEU A 395 0.73 0.40 -24.64
N SER A 396 -0.33 1.21 -24.71
CA SER A 396 -0.28 2.63 -24.36
C SER A 396 0.08 2.83 -22.87
N GLU A 397 0.55 4.02 -22.50
CA GLU A 397 0.87 4.33 -21.09
C GLU A 397 -0.34 4.17 -20.16
N ALA A 398 -1.54 4.54 -20.61
CA ALA A 398 -2.78 4.31 -19.86
C ALA A 398 -3.03 2.82 -19.60
N GLU A 399 -2.83 1.97 -20.63
CA GLU A 399 -3.01 0.52 -20.51
C GLU A 399 -1.96 -0.07 -19.57
N ARG A 400 -0.68 0.26 -19.73
CA ARG A 400 0.40 -0.18 -18.83
C ARG A 400 0.11 0.15 -17.37
N LYS A 401 -0.34 1.39 -17.10
CA LYS A 401 -0.74 1.83 -15.76
C LYS A 401 -1.88 0.98 -15.21
N LYS A 402 -2.94 0.76 -15.99
CA LYS A 402 -4.06 -0.10 -15.61
C LYS A 402 -3.60 -1.54 -15.30
N THR A 403 -2.80 -2.15 -16.17
CA THR A 403 -2.25 -3.50 -16.00
C THR A 403 -1.54 -3.65 -14.64
N ARG A 404 -0.75 -2.65 -14.25
CA ARG A 404 -0.04 -2.62 -12.96
C ARG A 404 -0.97 -2.47 -11.77
N ILE A 405 -1.95 -1.57 -11.86
CA ILE A 405 -2.88 -1.32 -10.75
C ILE A 405 -3.72 -2.56 -10.45
N VAL A 406 -4.27 -3.21 -11.49
CA VAL A 406 -5.08 -4.42 -11.31
C VAL A 406 -4.27 -5.63 -10.83
N ALA A 407 -2.94 -5.56 -10.91
CA ALA A 407 -2.07 -6.59 -10.37
C ALA A 407 -1.95 -6.50 -8.84
N LYS A 408 -2.05 -5.29 -8.25
CA LYS A 408 -1.92 -5.07 -6.79
C LYS A 408 -3.22 -5.25 -6.02
N THR A 409 -4.36 -4.96 -6.64
CA THR A 409 -5.68 -4.92 -5.98
C THR A 409 -6.63 -5.98 -6.52
N ILE A 410 -7.72 -6.24 -5.81
CA ILE A 410 -8.90 -6.91 -6.40
C ILE A 410 -9.84 -5.82 -6.90
N LEU A 411 -10.22 -5.87 -8.18
CA LEU A 411 -11.31 -5.04 -8.69
C LEU A 411 -12.63 -5.78 -8.48
N GLN A 412 -13.38 -5.39 -7.45
CA GLN A 412 -14.79 -5.79 -7.38
C GLN A 412 -15.56 -4.96 -8.41
N GLU A 413 -16.25 -5.63 -9.34
CA GLU A 413 -17.34 -4.97 -10.06
C GLU A 413 -18.34 -4.54 -9.00
N LYS A 414 -18.60 -3.24 -8.89
CA LYS A 414 -19.73 -2.77 -8.12
C LYS A 414 -20.96 -3.43 -8.74
N THR A 415 -21.58 -4.36 -8.03
CA THR A 415 -22.97 -4.71 -8.31
C THR A 415 -23.73 -3.40 -8.16
N THR A 416 -24.11 -2.80 -9.27
CA THR A 416 -25.07 -1.71 -9.29
C THR A 416 -26.35 -2.29 -8.71
N GLN A 417 -26.53 -2.17 -7.40
CA GLN A 417 -27.84 -2.37 -6.80
C GLN A 417 -28.70 -1.23 -7.32
N ALA A 418 -29.63 -1.61 -8.20
CA ALA A 418 -30.64 -0.76 -8.79
C ALA A 418 -31.64 -0.24 -7.74
#